data_AF-A0A661B525-F1
#
_entry.id   AF-A0A661B525-F1
#
_cell.length_a   1.000
_cell.length_b   1.000
_cell.length_c   1.000
_cell.angle_alpha   90.00
_cell.angle_beta   90.00
_cell.angle_gamma   90.00
#
_symmetry.space_group_name_H-M   'P 1'
#
loop_
_entity.id
_entity.type
_entity.pdbx_description
1 polymer ?
#
loop_
_entity_poly.entity_id
_entity_poly.type
_entity_poly.pdbx_seq_one_letter_code
_entity_poly.pdbx_strand_id
1 'polypeptide(L)'
;MRNFVIIIGTVSFLLFGFAVSATFRDMLFLRNGEELRCNISKITHKQIYIETADGQISFPIEDVLRITLTHPRPGDNWKTLEDIDDSLLIKSLEDVNSIATYPNASYIILNHDIHYRFNPDSSGRYTERLTVLILTERGKSLFATNSFYFLAPWQHGDVDFCRTITGDANVFHLNDAALEFSEPEQYYPQYNFLRRIKFAPPQISIGAIIDYQYHIDYDIADPVHPIASTVIFGGDEPILHREFIVEYPASLGDKFVRHSSFAVPERTEDSNMIRIAWQQDDIEPFISEPWTAPLQMFLPTVWIGFCIDEAKMLRALTDSLKKSLDGSPELDHFTDSLVTGYSGKREALLKIYEYLNLSYRKANIPIAHSRLFPRRVSDIFNDGIANSLDICALMIYMLQRVGIDGKLLYCSSILDRAAISDVPSLAYFSTPLIVAQIDGENIFCAPQMKYVPSNIIPTECDGQVSLWVGTDGAQMVNLPINKQDIYAQTDTFRIDFAQNGDANVEIEREYGAKSGAHMRAYREIRKEQLDRELQTKAGSFHPGTKLDGYMLTGIGSLDSMIMLNMNLSVPQLAQTAGKKLIAFQIPELIYSSTSVSIPERETPIW
;
A
#
# COMPACT_ATOMS: atom_id res chain seq x y z
N MET A 1 48.74 -32.96 63.97
CA MET A 1 47.93 -34.19 63.97
C MET A 1 46.54 -33.84 63.45
N ARG A 2 45.98 -34.73 62.62
CA ARG A 2 44.76 -34.58 61.79
C ARG A 2 43.64 -33.72 62.41
N ASN A 3 43.24 -32.66 61.71
CA ASN A 3 41.95 -32.01 61.90
C ASN A 3 40.95 -32.55 60.87
N PHE A 4 39.85 -33.11 61.38
CA PHE A 4 38.70 -33.55 60.61
C PHE A 4 37.84 -32.35 60.20
N VAL A 5 37.44 -32.37 58.93
CA VAL A 5 36.48 -31.46 58.31
C VAL A 5 35.07 -32.00 58.59
N ILE A 6 34.19 -31.16 59.15
CA ILE A 6 32.73 -31.34 59.09
C ILE A 6 32.16 -30.00 58.62
N ILE A 7 31.73 -29.96 57.37
CA ILE A 7 30.96 -28.86 56.77
C ILE A 7 29.49 -29.15 57.08
N ILE A 8 28.86 -28.24 57.82
CA ILE A 8 27.41 -28.25 58.08
C ILE A 8 26.71 -27.73 56.83
N GLY A 9 25.97 -28.62 56.16
CA GLY A 9 25.07 -28.25 55.07
C GLY A 9 23.79 -27.64 55.63
N THR A 10 23.54 -26.38 55.31
CA THR A 10 22.22 -25.74 55.42
C THR A 10 21.35 -26.22 54.26
N VAL A 11 20.42 -27.12 54.58
CA VAL A 11 19.29 -27.50 53.73
C VAL A 11 18.34 -26.31 53.69
N SER A 12 18.35 -25.55 52.59
CA SER A 12 17.29 -24.57 52.31
C SER A 12 16.15 -25.29 51.61
N PHE A 13 15.06 -25.49 52.34
CA PHE A 13 13.76 -25.87 51.79
C PHE A 13 13.29 -24.77 50.82
N LEU A 14 13.25 -25.07 49.53
CA LEU A 14 12.59 -24.27 48.51
C LEU A 14 11.58 -25.17 47.82
N LEU A 15 10.36 -25.17 48.35
CA LEU A 15 9.19 -25.86 47.80
C LEU A 15 7.95 -25.16 48.35
N PHE A 16 7.39 -24.24 47.57
CA PHE A 16 5.99 -24.23 47.10
C PHE A 16 5.64 -22.85 46.54
N GLY A 17 5.03 -22.85 45.35
CA GLY A 17 4.65 -21.64 44.61
C GLY A 17 4.31 -21.89 43.14
N PHE A 18 4.32 -23.14 42.67
CA PHE A 18 3.69 -23.54 41.41
C PHE A 18 2.16 -23.62 41.60
N ALA A 19 1.45 -22.49 41.49
CA ALA A 19 -0.01 -22.43 41.25
C ALA A 19 -0.64 -21.01 41.11
N VAL A 20 0.13 -19.90 41.13
CA VAL A 20 -0.47 -18.53 41.10
C VAL A 20 -0.25 -17.80 39.76
N SER A 21 0.36 -18.44 38.76
CA SER A 21 0.81 -17.70 37.56
C SER A 21 -0.30 -17.26 36.59
N ALA A 22 -1.58 -17.56 36.86
CA ALA A 22 -2.68 -17.29 35.93
C ALA A 22 -3.49 -16.03 36.26
N THR A 23 -3.52 -15.59 37.53
CA THR A 23 -4.47 -14.55 38.00
C THR A 23 -3.95 -13.13 37.96
N PHE A 24 -2.63 -12.89 38.06
CA PHE A 24 -2.04 -11.54 38.06
C PHE A 24 -1.09 -11.39 36.86
N ARG A 25 -1.43 -10.53 35.90
CA ARG A 25 -0.74 -10.46 34.60
C ARG A 25 -0.07 -9.13 34.30
N ASP A 26 -0.45 -8.07 35.01
CA ASP A 26 0.20 -6.77 34.91
C ASP A 26 1.47 -6.75 35.77
N MET A 27 2.40 -5.87 35.41
CA MET A 27 3.59 -5.60 36.19
C MET A 27 3.63 -4.12 36.56
N LEU A 28 3.74 -3.84 37.85
CA LEU A 28 4.00 -2.52 38.40
C LEU A 28 5.46 -2.44 38.83
N PHE A 29 6.21 -1.50 38.26
CA PHE A 29 7.60 -1.22 38.62
C PHE A 29 7.62 0.05 39.48
N LEU A 30 8.10 -0.03 40.71
CA LEU A 30 8.21 1.09 41.63
C LEU A 30 9.60 1.73 41.56
N ARG A 31 9.70 3.02 41.88
CA ARG A 31 10.96 3.79 41.89
C ARG A 31 11.97 3.29 42.93
N ASN A 32 11.49 2.62 43.98
CA ASN A 32 12.32 1.98 44.99
C ASN A 32 13.00 0.68 44.47
N GLY A 33 12.71 0.26 43.23
CA GLY A 33 13.25 -0.94 42.60
C GLY A 33 12.39 -2.20 42.78
N GLU A 34 11.23 -2.10 43.43
CA GLU A 34 10.31 -3.23 43.61
C GLU A 34 9.48 -3.50 42.35
N GLU A 35 9.32 -4.77 42.01
CA GLU A 35 8.51 -5.24 40.88
C GLU A 35 7.36 -6.09 41.42
N LEU A 36 6.13 -5.62 41.17
CA LEU A 36 4.92 -6.25 41.67
C LEU A 36 4.12 -6.84 40.50
N ARG A 37 3.87 -8.15 40.56
CA ARG A 37 2.95 -8.82 39.65
C ARG A 37 1.53 -8.67 40.18
N CYS A 38 0.64 -8.06 39.40
CA CYS A 38 -0.68 -7.63 39.87
C CYS A 38 -1.73 -7.61 38.74
N ASN A 39 -2.96 -7.18 39.04
CA ASN A 39 -3.90 -6.65 38.04
C ASN A 39 -4.19 -5.19 38.38
N ILE A 40 -4.07 -4.29 37.43
CA ILE A 40 -4.35 -2.88 37.61
C ILE A 40 -5.85 -2.68 37.46
N SER A 41 -6.51 -2.43 38.59
CA SER A 41 -7.96 -2.24 38.66
C SER A 41 -8.40 -0.81 38.30
N LYS A 42 -7.55 0.20 38.58
CA LYS A 42 -7.87 1.61 38.35
C LYS A 42 -6.62 2.49 38.36
N ILE A 43 -6.56 3.44 37.43
CA ILE A 43 -5.58 4.53 37.43
C ILE A 43 -6.32 5.87 37.59
N THR A 44 -5.85 6.72 38.49
CA THR A 44 -6.35 8.09 38.69
C THR A 44 -5.19 9.06 38.59
N HIS A 45 -5.44 10.38 38.52
CA HIS A 45 -4.36 11.38 38.48
C HIS A 45 -3.37 11.35 39.66
N LYS A 46 -3.67 10.64 40.77
CA LYS A 46 -2.83 10.60 41.97
C LYS A 46 -2.38 9.20 42.39
N GLN A 47 -3.14 8.16 42.05
CA GLN A 47 -2.99 6.83 42.61
C GLN A 47 -3.25 5.75 41.56
N ILE A 48 -2.53 4.64 41.69
CA ILE A 48 -2.71 3.39 40.95
C ILE A 48 -3.20 2.33 41.92
N TYR A 49 -4.32 1.68 41.60
CA TYR A 49 -4.92 0.63 42.42
C TYR A 49 -4.66 -0.72 41.77
N ILE A 50 -4.01 -1.60 42.50
CA ILE A 50 -3.64 -2.92 42.05
C ILE A 50 -4.28 -4.00 42.91
N GLU A 51 -4.54 -5.14 42.31
CA GLU A 51 -4.91 -6.37 43.00
C GLU A 51 -3.72 -7.33 42.94
N THR A 52 -3.33 -7.87 44.09
CA THR A 52 -2.22 -8.83 44.24
C THR A 52 -2.73 -10.07 44.97
N ALA A 53 -1.89 -11.10 45.08
CA ALA A 53 -2.22 -12.28 45.88
C ALA A 53 -2.53 -11.95 47.36
N ASP A 54 -1.97 -10.85 47.85
CA ASP A 54 -2.15 -10.35 49.23
C ASP A 54 -3.33 -9.37 49.37
N GLY A 55 -4.08 -9.14 48.28
CA GLY A 55 -5.25 -8.28 48.23
C GLY A 55 -5.02 -6.98 47.45
N GLN A 56 -5.94 -6.03 47.64
CA GLN A 56 -5.95 -4.76 46.92
C GLN A 56 -5.01 -3.74 47.61
N ILE A 57 -4.10 -3.16 46.84
CA ILE A 57 -3.08 -2.21 47.29
C ILE A 57 -3.14 -0.98 46.38
N SER A 58 -2.76 0.20 46.88
CA SER A 58 -2.66 1.42 46.05
C SER A 58 -1.31 2.10 46.21
N PHE A 59 -0.78 2.63 45.12
CA PHE A 59 0.49 3.35 45.07
C PHE A 59 0.30 4.77 44.52
N PRO A 60 0.93 5.80 45.13
CA PRO A 60 1.05 7.12 44.51
C PRO A 60 1.70 7.02 43.13
N ILE A 61 1.20 7.78 42.14
CA ILE A 61 1.79 7.79 40.78
C ILE A 61 3.26 8.19 40.80
N GLU A 62 3.66 9.06 41.73
CA GLU A 62 5.05 9.51 41.88
C GLU A 62 6.00 8.37 42.24
N ASP A 63 5.52 7.33 42.93
CA ASP A 63 6.30 6.15 43.31
C ASP A 63 6.37 5.09 42.21
N VAL A 64 5.56 5.23 41.15
CA VAL A 64 5.51 4.29 40.03
C VAL A 64 6.50 4.73 38.96
N LEU A 65 7.41 3.83 38.60
CA LEU A 65 8.38 4.01 37.52
C LEU A 65 7.78 3.63 36.16
N ARG A 66 7.15 2.45 36.09
CA ARG A 66 6.60 1.89 34.85
C ARG A 66 5.43 0.96 35.18
N ILE A 67 4.51 0.87 34.24
CA ILE A 67 3.46 -0.14 34.21
C ILE A 67 3.61 -0.95 32.93
N THR A 68 3.39 -2.25 33.03
CA THR A 68 3.09 -3.10 31.88
C THR A 68 1.71 -3.68 32.12
N LEU A 69 0.74 -3.27 31.30
CA LEU A 69 -0.58 -3.91 31.24
C LEU A 69 -0.48 -5.08 30.28
N THR A 70 -1.04 -6.22 30.65
CA THR A 70 -1.11 -7.39 29.78
C THR A 70 -2.56 -7.68 29.44
N HIS A 71 -2.93 -7.51 28.18
CA HIS A 71 -4.24 -7.85 27.66
C HIS A 71 -4.40 -9.38 27.62
N PRO A 72 -5.37 -9.97 28.33
CA PRO A 72 -5.62 -11.41 28.27
C PRO A 72 -6.18 -11.77 26.89
N ARG A 73 -5.57 -12.76 26.23
CA ARG A 73 -5.98 -13.23 24.90
C ARG A 73 -6.49 -14.67 24.92
N PRO A 74 -7.37 -15.05 23.99
CA PRO A 74 -7.84 -16.42 23.86
C PRO A 74 -6.67 -17.41 23.70
N GLY A 75 -6.61 -18.39 24.60
CA GLY A 75 -5.60 -19.43 24.59
C GLY A 75 -4.27 -19.09 25.25
N ASP A 76 -4.10 -17.90 25.87
CA ASP A 76 -2.86 -17.52 26.59
C ASP A 76 -2.41 -18.54 27.67
N ASN A 77 -3.33 -19.37 28.15
CA ASN A 77 -3.08 -20.43 29.12
C ASN A 77 -2.48 -21.70 28.51
N TRP A 78 -2.54 -21.88 27.18
CA TRP A 78 -2.00 -23.04 26.50
C TRP A 78 -0.48 -23.02 26.51
N LYS A 79 0.15 -24.13 26.89
CA LYS A 79 1.60 -24.31 26.92
C LYS A 79 2.04 -25.47 26.03
N THR A 80 1.18 -26.45 25.84
CA THR A 80 1.41 -27.61 24.98
C THR A 80 0.24 -27.83 24.03
N LEU A 81 0.39 -28.75 23.09
CA LEU A 81 -0.69 -29.14 22.17
C LEU A 81 -1.94 -29.69 22.87
N GLU A 82 -1.78 -30.33 24.04
CA GLU A 82 -2.91 -30.90 24.80
C GLU A 82 -3.80 -29.83 25.43
N ASP A 83 -3.28 -28.61 25.61
CA ASP A 83 -4.05 -27.51 26.17
C ASP A 83 -4.98 -26.85 25.14
N ILE A 84 -4.72 -27.07 23.84
CA ILE A 84 -5.44 -26.40 22.74
C ILE A 84 -6.86 -26.94 22.64
N ASP A 85 -7.85 -26.06 22.77
CA ASP A 85 -9.28 -26.35 22.61
C ASP A 85 -9.93 -25.66 21.39
N ASP A 86 -9.13 -24.93 20.60
CA ASP A 86 -9.57 -24.29 19.36
C ASP A 86 -9.62 -25.30 18.20
N SER A 87 -10.84 -25.61 17.74
CA SER A 87 -11.10 -26.64 16.73
C SER A 87 -10.42 -26.38 15.39
N LEU A 88 -10.28 -25.11 15.00
CA LEU A 88 -9.66 -24.74 13.73
C LEU A 88 -8.14 -24.99 13.76
N LEU A 89 -7.49 -24.61 14.86
CA LEU A 89 -6.07 -24.85 15.09
C LEU A 89 -5.80 -26.35 15.20
N ILE A 90 -6.63 -27.09 15.92
CA ILE A 90 -6.52 -28.56 16.00
C ILE A 90 -6.57 -29.17 14.59
N LYS A 91 -7.56 -28.80 13.77
CA LYS A 91 -7.66 -29.26 12.38
C LYS A 91 -6.40 -28.91 11.58
N SER A 92 -5.95 -27.66 11.66
CA SER A 92 -4.72 -27.21 10.97
C SER A 92 -3.49 -28.02 11.38
N LEU A 93 -3.37 -28.39 12.65
CA LEU A 93 -2.28 -29.22 13.17
C LEU A 93 -2.37 -30.67 12.68
N GLU A 94 -3.57 -31.22 12.53
CA GLU A 94 -3.78 -32.54 11.95
C GLU A 94 -3.37 -32.55 10.47
N ASP A 95 -3.73 -31.50 9.73
CA ASP A 95 -3.40 -31.32 8.30
C ASP A 95 -1.89 -31.27 8.05
N VAL A 96 -1.08 -30.84 9.02
CA VAL A 96 0.40 -30.88 8.91
C VAL A 96 0.93 -32.29 8.67
N ASN A 97 0.24 -33.32 9.17
CA ASN A 97 0.67 -34.70 9.01
C ASN A 97 0.31 -35.29 7.64
N SER A 98 -0.58 -34.65 6.89
CA SER A 98 -1.09 -35.11 5.59
C SER A 98 -0.59 -34.28 4.40
N ILE A 99 0.24 -33.24 4.64
CA ILE A 99 0.69 -32.34 3.58
C ILE A 99 1.48 -33.08 2.49
N ALA A 100 1.09 -32.85 1.23
CA ALA A 100 1.93 -33.18 0.08
C ALA A 100 3.32 -32.53 0.19
N THR A 101 4.35 -33.18 -0.35
CA THR A 101 5.70 -32.59 -0.31
C THR A 101 5.78 -31.42 -1.29
N TYR A 102 5.88 -30.19 -0.77
CA TYR A 102 6.16 -28.98 -1.54
C TYR A 102 7.64 -28.60 -1.40
N PRO A 103 8.56 -29.19 -2.20
CA PRO A 103 10.01 -29.08 -1.97
C PRO A 103 10.55 -27.65 -2.14
N ASN A 104 9.85 -26.80 -2.88
CA ASN A 104 10.26 -25.43 -3.16
C ASN A 104 9.53 -24.39 -2.29
N ALA A 105 8.60 -24.81 -1.43
CA ALA A 105 7.81 -23.90 -0.62
C ALA A 105 8.65 -23.31 0.52
N SER A 106 8.53 -22.01 0.74
CA SER A 106 9.15 -21.33 1.88
C SER A 106 8.33 -21.51 3.16
N TYR A 107 7.01 -21.62 2.99
CA TYR A 107 6.01 -21.82 4.03
C TYR A 107 4.74 -22.41 3.40
N ILE A 108 3.82 -22.92 4.21
CA ILE A 108 2.51 -23.40 3.76
C ILE A 108 1.44 -22.72 4.59
N ILE A 109 0.47 -22.10 3.93
CA ILE A 109 -0.73 -21.58 4.59
C ILE A 109 -1.64 -22.78 4.87
N LEU A 110 -1.73 -23.17 6.14
CA LEU A 110 -2.60 -24.26 6.56
C LEU A 110 -4.06 -23.80 6.53
N ASN A 111 -4.30 -22.58 7.00
CA ASN A 111 -5.62 -22.00 7.06
C ASN A 111 -5.57 -20.48 6.91
N HIS A 112 -6.45 -19.91 6.09
CA HIS A 112 -6.64 -18.46 5.98
C HIS A 112 -8.14 -18.13 5.97
N ASP A 113 -8.62 -17.59 7.09
CA ASP A 113 -10.02 -17.19 7.25
C ASP A 113 -10.15 -15.69 7.25
N ILE A 114 -11.04 -15.19 6.39
CA ILE A 114 -11.40 -13.79 6.31
C ILE A 114 -12.89 -13.67 6.57
N HIS A 115 -13.29 -12.91 7.58
CA HIS A 115 -14.69 -12.79 7.99
C HIS A 115 -15.11 -11.33 8.16
N TYR A 116 -16.15 -10.91 7.44
CA TYR A 116 -16.90 -9.68 7.75
C TYR A 116 -18.22 -10.02 8.42
N ARG A 117 -18.50 -9.39 9.56
CA ARG A 117 -19.80 -9.48 10.23
C ARG A 117 -20.37 -8.10 10.51
N PHE A 118 -21.60 -7.85 10.08
CA PHE A 118 -22.28 -6.57 10.26
C PHE A 118 -23.44 -6.66 11.26
N ASN A 119 -23.80 -5.51 11.82
CA ASN A 119 -24.94 -5.30 12.72
C ASN A 119 -26.07 -4.55 12.00
N PRO A 120 -27.30 -4.51 12.56
CA PRO A 120 -28.45 -3.86 11.91
C PRO A 120 -28.29 -2.35 11.66
N ASP A 121 -27.36 -1.70 12.36
CA ASP A 121 -27.00 -0.28 12.18
C ASP A 121 -25.87 -0.06 11.17
N SER A 122 -25.46 -1.11 10.44
CA SER A 122 -24.34 -1.17 9.50
C SER A 122 -22.93 -1.00 10.10
N SER A 123 -22.79 -0.90 11.43
CA SER A 123 -21.49 -1.16 12.07
C SER A 123 -21.07 -2.61 11.80
N GLY A 124 -19.78 -2.90 11.87
CA GLY A 124 -19.32 -4.26 11.59
C GLY A 124 -17.90 -4.53 12.05
N ARG A 125 -17.48 -5.76 11.86
CA ARG A 125 -16.16 -6.25 12.21
C ARG A 125 -15.58 -7.04 11.05
N TYR A 126 -14.37 -6.70 10.65
CA TYR A 126 -13.49 -7.54 9.85
C TYR A 126 -12.60 -8.34 10.80
N THR A 127 -12.43 -9.64 10.55
CA THR A 127 -11.51 -10.52 11.27
C THR A 127 -10.70 -11.29 10.24
N GLU A 128 -9.38 -11.35 10.40
CA GLU A 128 -8.50 -12.20 9.60
C GLU A 128 -7.72 -13.11 10.54
N ARG A 129 -7.77 -14.42 10.27
CA ARG A 129 -6.97 -15.44 10.95
C ARG A 129 -6.10 -16.18 9.95
N LEU A 130 -4.83 -16.30 10.26
CA LEU A 130 -3.86 -17.01 9.44
C LEU A 130 -3.09 -18.03 10.28
N THR A 131 -3.11 -19.28 9.84
CA THR A 131 -2.29 -20.38 10.37
C THR A 131 -1.29 -20.82 9.31
N VAL A 132 0.01 -20.76 9.61
CA VAL A 132 1.08 -21.00 8.65
C VAL A 132 2.19 -21.90 9.22
N LEU A 133 2.63 -22.88 8.43
CA LEU A 133 3.80 -23.72 8.71
C LEU A 133 5.05 -23.13 8.06
N ILE A 134 6.12 -22.93 8.82
CA ILE A 134 7.38 -22.36 8.34
C ILE A 134 8.34 -23.47 7.89
N LEU A 135 8.82 -23.43 6.65
CA LEU A 135 9.69 -24.47 6.08
C LEU A 135 11.15 -24.04 5.89
N THR A 136 11.41 -22.74 5.76
CA THR A 136 12.75 -22.21 5.45
C THR A 136 13.05 -20.92 6.21
N GLU A 137 14.32 -20.48 6.20
CA GLU A 137 14.72 -19.15 6.72
C GLU A 137 14.03 -18.00 5.97
N ARG A 138 13.72 -18.17 4.67
CA ARG A 138 12.94 -17.18 3.90
C ARG A 138 11.53 -17.06 4.49
N GLY A 139 10.85 -18.19 4.71
CA GLY A 139 9.53 -18.21 5.34
C GLY A 139 9.55 -17.56 6.72
N LYS A 140 10.54 -17.91 7.55
CA LYS A 140 10.75 -17.28 8.85
C LYS A 140 10.90 -15.76 8.76
N SER A 141 11.69 -15.26 7.80
CA SER A 141 11.88 -13.81 7.62
C SER A 141 10.59 -13.09 7.21
N LEU A 142 9.72 -13.73 6.43
CA LEU A 142 8.46 -13.15 5.97
C LEU A 142 7.44 -13.00 7.12
N PHE A 143 7.41 -13.97 8.04
CA PHE A 143 6.48 -13.97 9.19
C PHE A 143 7.09 -13.46 10.51
N ALA A 144 8.34 -13.00 10.49
CA ALA A 144 9.02 -12.47 11.69
C ALA A 144 8.30 -11.25 12.28
N THR A 145 7.54 -10.52 11.46
CA THR A 145 6.75 -9.38 11.89
C THR A 145 5.55 -9.20 10.97
N ASN A 146 4.38 -9.01 11.57
CA ASN A 146 3.14 -8.72 10.87
C ASN A 146 2.64 -7.32 11.24
N SER A 147 1.84 -6.72 10.37
CA SER A 147 1.18 -5.45 10.66
C SER A 147 -0.08 -5.28 9.85
N PHE A 148 -1.06 -4.58 10.42
CA PHE A 148 -2.27 -4.16 9.72
C PHE A 148 -2.56 -2.69 9.99
N TYR A 149 -3.43 -2.12 9.16
CA TYR A 149 -3.73 -0.70 9.15
C TYR A 149 -5.23 -0.45 9.24
N PHE A 150 -5.60 0.66 9.87
CA PHE A 150 -6.99 1.12 9.95
C PHE A 150 -7.05 2.65 10.07
N LEU A 151 -8.21 3.23 9.76
CA LEU A 151 -8.47 4.67 9.82
C LEU A 151 -9.14 5.03 11.14
N ALA A 152 -8.36 5.54 12.09
CA ALA A 152 -8.80 5.82 13.47
C ALA A 152 -10.07 6.68 13.63
N PRO A 153 -10.45 7.59 12.71
CA PRO A 153 -11.65 8.38 12.95
C PRO A 153 -12.97 7.60 12.89
N TRP A 154 -12.99 6.39 12.31
CA TRP A 154 -14.19 5.53 12.24
C TRP A 154 -13.88 4.02 12.23
N GLN A 155 -12.65 3.64 12.56
CA GLN A 155 -12.19 2.26 12.61
C GLN A 155 -11.32 2.04 13.83
N HIS A 156 -11.37 0.83 14.39
CA HIS A 156 -10.60 0.44 15.57
C HIS A 156 -9.99 -0.94 15.34
N GLY A 157 -8.67 -1.05 15.45
CA GLY A 157 -7.95 -2.30 15.25
C GLY A 157 -7.36 -2.87 16.53
N ASP A 158 -7.32 -4.20 16.64
CA ASP A 158 -6.60 -4.90 17.71
C ASP A 158 -6.14 -6.30 17.27
N VAL A 159 -5.13 -6.85 17.96
CA VAL A 159 -4.64 -8.23 17.79
C VAL A 159 -5.31 -9.14 18.81
N ASP A 160 -6.19 -10.02 18.33
CA ASP A 160 -6.93 -10.97 19.17
C ASP A 160 -6.00 -11.99 19.82
N PHE A 161 -5.08 -12.55 19.04
CA PHE A 161 -4.00 -13.43 19.49
C PHE A 161 -2.92 -13.56 18.42
N CYS A 162 -1.71 -13.89 18.86
CA CYS A 162 -0.66 -14.37 17.99
C CYS A 162 0.18 -15.35 18.80
N ARG A 163 0.43 -16.53 18.23
CA ARG A 163 1.12 -17.62 18.92
C ARG A 163 1.99 -18.41 17.96
N THR A 164 2.92 -19.14 18.53
CA THR A 164 3.82 -20.01 17.81
C THR A 164 3.90 -21.35 18.50
N ILE A 165 3.70 -22.40 17.72
CA ILE A 165 3.82 -23.80 18.12
C ILE A 165 5.14 -24.29 17.55
N THR A 166 6.09 -24.55 18.43
CA THR A 166 7.43 -25.00 18.03
C THR A 166 7.44 -26.50 17.73
N GLY A 167 8.46 -26.99 17.03
CA GLY A 167 8.57 -28.40 16.65
C GLY A 167 8.67 -29.38 17.83
N ASP A 168 8.92 -28.89 19.05
CA ASP A 168 8.88 -29.64 20.30
C ASP A 168 7.51 -29.56 21.02
N ALA A 169 6.45 -29.15 20.31
CA ALA A 169 5.06 -29.11 20.77
C ALA A 169 4.77 -28.10 21.91
N ASN A 170 5.67 -27.12 22.13
CA ASN A 170 5.44 -26.01 23.04
C ASN A 170 4.69 -24.87 22.35
N VAL A 171 3.82 -24.18 23.10
CA VAL A 171 3.03 -23.03 22.65
C VAL A 171 3.55 -21.76 23.31
N PHE A 172 3.89 -20.76 22.50
CA PHE A 172 4.32 -19.45 22.93
C PHE A 172 3.34 -18.38 22.45
N HIS A 173 3.00 -17.43 23.30
CA HIS A 173 2.01 -16.38 23.01
C HIS A 173 2.65 -15.00 22.92
N LEU A 174 2.02 -14.14 22.13
CA LEU A 174 2.38 -12.74 21.96
C LEU A 174 2.41 -12.03 23.32
N ASN A 175 3.46 -11.26 23.54
CA ASN A 175 3.56 -10.35 24.67
C ASN A 175 3.16 -8.94 24.20
N ASP A 176 2.40 -8.20 25.00
CA ASP A 176 2.05 -6.80 24.68
C ASP A 176 3.26 -5.90 24.45
N ALA A 177 4.41 -6.21 25.06
CA ALA A 177 5.66 -5.52 24.78
C ALA A 177 6.17 -5.70 23.34
N ALA A 178 5.66 -6.70 22.60
CA ALA A 178 5.94 -6.94 21.19
C ALA A 178 4.91 -6.27 20.25
N LEU A 179 3.96 -5.51 20.79
CA LEU A 179 3.06 -4.65 20.01
C LEU A 179 3.67 -3.26 19.83
N GLU A 180 3.68 -2.79 18.59
CA GLU A 180 4.09 -1.45 18.20
C GLU A 180 2.88 -0.73 17.56
N PHE A 181 2.41 0.32 18.24
CA PHE A 181 1.38 1.23 17.73
C PHE A 181 2.06 2.44 17.10
N SER A 182 1.64 2.81 15.88
CA SER A 182 2.25 3.93 15.16
C SER A 182 1.24 4.71 14.31
N GLU A 183 1.61 5.95 14.02
CA GLU A 183 0.88 6.90 13.18
C GLU A 183 1.71 7.19 11.92
N PRO A 184 1.55 6.42 10.83
CA PRO A 184 2.43 6.51 9.67
C PRO A 184 2.52 7.92 9.07
N GLU A 185 1.42 8.68 9.13
CA GLU A 185 1.28 9.99 8.51
C GLU A 185 1.48 11.17 9.49
N GLN A 186 2.12 10.94 10.65
CA GLN A 186 2.33 11.94 11.71
C GLN A 186 2.97 13.27 11.27
N TYR A 187 3.77 13.25 10.19
CA TYR A 187 4.44 14.46 9.68
C TYR A 187 3.48 15.47 9.03
N TYR A 188 2.27 15.04 8.69
CA TYR A 188 1.23 15.90 8.13
C TYR A 188 -0.06 15.75 8.95
N PRO A 189 -0.19 16.50 10.06
CA PRO A 189 -1.30 16.36 11.01
C PRO A 189 -2.70 16.44 10.38
N GLN A 190 -2.87 17.23 9.32
CA GLN A 190 -4.14 17.38 8.60
C GLN A 190 -4.60 16.12 7.83
N TYR A 191 -3.72 15.12 7.71
CA TYR A 191 -3.96 13.84 7.03
C TYR A 191 -3.75 12.62 7.94
N ASN A 192 -3.42 12.81 9.23
CA ASN A 192 -2.95 11.75 10.12
C ASN A 192 -4.06 10.83 10.67
N PHE A 193 -4.77 10.12 9.78
CA PHE A 193 -5.89 9.25 10.14
C PHE A 193 -5.47 7.78 10.23
N LEU A 194 -4.52 7.37 9.39
CA LEU A 194 -4.01 6.00 9.38
C LEU A 194 -3.34 5.66 10.71
N ARG A 195 -3.65 4.48 11.23
CA ARG A 195 -2.95 3.82 12.33
C ARG A 195 -2.40 2.50 11.85
N ARG A 196 -1.30 2.07 12.46
CA ARG A 196 -0.69 0.76 12.23
C ARG A 196 -0.45 0.08 13.55
N ILE A 197 -0.88 -1.17 13.65
CA ILE A 197 -0.49 -2.10 14.70
C ILE A 197 0.46 -3.11 14.09
N LYS A 198 1.65 -3.24 14.67
CA LYS A 198 2.67 -4.19 14.27
C LYS A 198 2.96 -5.13 15.42
N PHE A 199 3.06 -6.42 15.13
CA PHE A 199 3.26 -7.48 16.12
C PHE A 199 4.21 -8.55 15.60
N ALA A 200 4.87 -9.28 16.49
CA ALA A 200 5.82 -10.32 16.13
C ALA A 200 5.45 -11.65 16.81
N PRO A 201 5.32 -12.76 16.04
CA PRO A 201 5.18 -14.09 16.61
C PRO A 201 6.39 -14.44 17.49
N PRO A 202 6.18 -14.97 18.71
CA PRO A 202 7.28 -15.35 19.61
C PRO A 202 7.98 -16.64 19.13
N GLN A 203 9.27 -16.81 19.40
CA GLN A 203 9.98 -18.10 19.21
C GLN A 203 9.87 -18.73 17.80
N ILE A 204 9.77 -17.93 16.74
CA ILE A 204 9.69 -18.44 15.37
C ILE A 204 10.94 -19.25 14.97
N SER A 205 10.72 -20.46 14.49
CA SER A 205 11.77 -21.36 13.98
C SER A 205 11.31 -22.10 12.72
N ILE A 206 12.26 -22.69 11.99
CA ILE A 206 11.91 -23.66 10.93
C ILE A 206 11.15 -24.83 11.57
N GLY A 207 10.09 -25.28 10.91
CA GLY A 207 9.16 -26.29 11.39
C GLY A 207 8.14 -25.78 12.41
N ALA A 208 8.20 -24.51 12.82
CA ALA A 208 7.19 -23.93 13.70
C ALA A 208 5.91 -23.58 12.92
N ILE A 209 4.79 -23.60 13.63
CA ILE A 209 3.49 -23.17 13.14
C ILE A 209 3.15 -21.86 13.82
N ILE A 210 2.75 -20.86 13.05
CA ILE A 210 2.31 -19.57 13.55
C ILE A 210 0.81 -19.50 13.34
N ASP A 211 0.07 -19.10 14.38
CA ASP A 211 -1.37 -18.84 14.32
C ASP A 211 -1.62 -17.45 14.89
N TYR A 212 -2.21 -16.57 14.10
CA TYR A 212 -2.59 -15.24 14.58
C TYR A 212 -3.94 -14.82 14.03
N GLN A 213 -4.60 -13.97 14.80
CA GLN A 213 -5.84 -13.32 14.42
C GLN A 213 -5.82 -11.87 14.85
N TYR A 214 -6.36 -11.00 14.01
CA TYR A 214 -6.61 -9.61 14.33
C TYR A 214 -7.98 -9.19 13.78
N HIS A 215 -8.51 -8.09 14.28
CA HIS A 215 -9.75 -7.53 13.80
C HIS A 215 -9.67 -6.02 13.56
N ILE A 216 -10.58 -5.54 12.73
CA ILE A 216 -10.89 -4.13 12.54
C ILE A 216 -12.39 -3.96 12.74
N ASP A 217 -12.78 -3.22 13.77
CA ASP A 217 -14.14 -2.74 13.97
C ASP A 217 -14.37 -1.49 13.13
N TYR A 218 -15.55 -1.41 12.51
CA TYR A 218 -16.05 -0.28 11.76
C TYR A 218 -17.25 0.29 12.50
N ASP A 219 -17.20 1.59 12.82
CA ASP A 219 -18.30 2.28 13.47
C ASP A 219 -19.54 2.33 12.58
N ILE A 220 -19.33 2.39 11.25
CA ILE A 220 -20.38 2.43 10.24
C ILE A 220 -19.87 1.97 8.87
N ALA A 221 -20.72 1.32 8.09
CA ALA A 221 -20.53 1.06 6.67
C ALA A 221 -21.53 1.87 5.85
N ASP A 222 -21.05 2.83 5.07
CA ASP A 222 -21.90 3.63 4.20
C ASP A 222 -21.17 4.04 2.89
N PRO A 223 -21.87 4.62 1.89
CA PRO A 223 -21.24 4.98 0.62
C PRO A 223 -20.12 6.04 0.70
N VAL A 224 -19.97 6.74 1.84
CA VAL A 224 -18.94 7.78 2.07
C VAL A 224 -17.85 7.33 3.05
N HIS A 225 -18.09 6.26 3.80
CA HIS A 225 -17.14 5.45 4.56
C HIS A 225 -17.09 4.04 3.95
N PRO A 226 -16.65 3.91 2.69
CA PRO A 226 -16.79 2.67 1.95
C PRO A 226 -15.93 1.56 2.58
N ILE A 227 -16.53 0.38 2.72
CA ILE A 227 -15.82 -0.86 3.02
C ILE A 227 -15.86 -1.71 1.76
N ALA A 228 -14.69 -2.16 1.30
CA ALA A 228 -14.55 -3.04 0.16
C ALA A 228 -13.30 -3.91 0.34
N SER A 229 -13.28 -5.06 -0.31
CA SER A 229 -12.16 -6.00 -0.25
C SER A 229 -11.96 -6.70 -1.58
N THR A 230 -10.69 -7.00 -1.89
CA THR A 230 -10.28 -7.85 -2.99
C THR A 230 -9.59 -9.07 -2.40
N VAL A 231 -10.27 -10.21 -2.39
CA VAL A 231 -9.75 -11.46 -1.86
C VAL A 231 -9.33 -12.34 -3.02
N ILE A 232 -8.02 -12.48 -3.20
CA ILE A 232 -7.42 -13.41 -4.16
C ILE A 232 -7.29 -14.75 -3.44
N PHE A 233 -7.66 -15.87 -4.05
CA PHE A 233 -7.66 -17.17 -3.37
C PHE A 233 -6.34 -17.95 -3.54
N GLY A 234 -5.53 -17.66 -4.55
CA GLY A 234 -4.22 -18.29 -4.78
C GLY A 234 -3.02 -17.44 -4.39
N GLY A 235 -1.82 -18.00 -4.56
CA GLY A 235 -0.53 -17.36 -4.30
C GLY A 235 0.64 -18.16 -4.88
N ASP A 236 1.87 -17.70 -4.65
CA ASP A 236 3.11 -18.37 -5.07
C ASP A 236 3.62 -19.40 -4.05
N GLU A 237 2.87 -19.61 -2.97
CA GLU A 237 3.12 -20.60 -1.92
C GLU A 237 1.83 -21.41 -1.68
N PRO A 238 1.91 -22.69 -1.28
CA PRO A 238 0.74 -23.56 -1.15
C PRO A 238 -0.24 -23.10 -0.06
N ILE A 239 -1.54 -23.25 -0.33
CA ILE A 239 -2.63 -22.93 0.61
C ILE A 239 -3.55 -24.16 0.74
N LEU A 240 -3.62 -24.76 1.92
CA LEU A 240 -4.47 -25.93 2.16
C LEU A 240 -5.94 -25.57 2.31
N HIS A 241 -6.24 -24.51 3.04
CA HIS A 241 -7.60 -24.01 3.21
C HIS A 241 -7.64 -22.48 3.17
N ARG A 242 -8.62 -21.95 2.43
CA ARG A 242 -8.98 -20.54 2.46
C ARG A 242 -10.49 -20.38 2.45
N GLU A 243 -11.00 -19.61 3.41
CA GLU A 243 -12.41 -19.26 3.50
C GLU A 243 -12.58 -17.74 3.56
N PHE A 244 -13.56 -17.24 2.81
CA PHE A 244 -14.03 -15.86 2.88
C PHE A 244 -15.52 -15.84 3.19
N ILE A 245 -15.88 -15.29 4.36
CA ILE A 245 -17.25 -15.24 4.86
C ILE A 245 -17.70 -13.79 5.01
N VAL A 246 -18.96 -13.55 4.65
CA VAL A 246 -19.70 -12.34 4.99
C VAL A 246 -21.01 -12.71 5.67
N GLU A 247 -21.25 -12.14 6.85
CA GLU A 247 -22.49 -12.26 7.61
C GLU A 247 -23.11 -10.88 7.84
N TYR A 248 -24.40 -10.73 7.55
CA TYR A 248 -25.12 -9.48 7.82
C TYR A 248 -26.61 -9.71 8.08
N PRO A 249 -27.28 -8.82 8.84
CA PRO A 249 -28.70 -8.99 9.12
C PRO A 249 -29.56 -8.79 7.88
N ALA A 250 -30.59 -9.63 7.72
CA ALA A 250 -31.54 -9.53 6.61
C ALA A 250 -32.24 -8.15 6.56
N SER A 251 -32.31 -7.43 7.70
CA SER A 251 -32.86 -6.07 7.78
C SER A 251 -32.08 -5.01 6.98
N LEU A 252 -30.81 -5.26 6.65
CA LEU A 252 -30.02 -4.35 5.79
C LEU A 252 -30.38 -4.50 4.29
N GLY A 253 -31.08 -5.58 3.94
CA GLY A 253 -31.57 -5.87 2.58
C GLY A 253 -30.50 -6.37 1.61
N ASP A 254 -30.96 -6.92 0.48
CA ASP A 254 -30.11 -7.62 -0.51
C ASP A 254 -29.09 -6.72 -1.21
N LYS A 255 -29.28 -5.39 -1.19
CA LYS A 255 -28.35 -4.43 -1.81
C LYS A 255 -27.19 -4.04 -0.90
N PHE A 256 -27.20 -4.50 0.35
CA PHE A 256 -26.14 -4.18 1.31
C PHE A 256 -24.78 -4.72 0.83
N VAL A 257 -24.74 -5.92 0.25
CA VAL A 257 -23.53 -6.50 -0.32
C VAL A 257 -23.62 -6.51 -1.85
N ARG A 258 -22.55 -6.12 -2.53
CA ARG A 258 -22.33 -6.45 -3.94
C ARG A 258 -20.98 -7.12 -4.12
N HIS A 259 -20.92 -8.11 -4.99
CA HIS A 259 -19.67 -8.80 -5.30
C HIS A 259 -19.57 -9.14 -6.79
N SER A 260 -18.32 -9.27 -7.26
CA SER A 260 -17.95 -9.92 -8.51
C SER A 260 -16.93 -11.00 -8.17
N SER A 261 -17.25 -12.26 -8.45
CA SER A 261 -16.50 -13.39 -7.93
C SER A 261 -16.25 -14.44 -9.00
N PHE A 262 -15.10 -15.11 -8.90
CA PHE A 262 -14.72 -16.21 -9.79
C PHE A 262 -15.71 -17.39 -9.80
N ALA A 263 -16.48 -17.56 -8.72
CA ALA A 263 -17.50 -18.57 -8.57
C ALA A 263 -18.73 -18.02 -7.84
N VAL A 264 -19.86 -18.71 -7.97
CA VAL A 264 -21.08 -18.44 -7.21
C VAL A 264 -20.84 -18.84 -5.74
N PRO A 265 -21.07 -17.94 -4.77
CA PRO A 265 -20.89 -18.28 -3.35
C PRO A 265 -21.91 -19.30 -2.85
N GLU A 266 -21.56 -19.96 -1.76
CA GLU A 266 -22.56 -20.57 -0.89
C GLU A 266 -23.33 -19.45 -0.18
N ARG A 267 -24.65 -19.44 -0.31
CA ARG A 267 -25.52 -18.46 0.34
C ARG A 267 -26.55 -19.18 1.21
N THR A 268 -26.57 -18.84 2.49
CA THR A 268 -27.60 -19.28 3.44
C THR A 268 -28.30 -18.07 4.02
N GLU A 269 -29.61 -18.19 4.24
CA GLU A 269 -30.45 -17.10 4.74
C GLU A 269 -31.51 -17.67 5.67
N ASP A 270 -31.62 -17.06 6.84
CA ASP A 270 -32.75 -17.21 7.74
C ASP A 270 -33.45 -15.87 7.98
N SER A 271 -34.48 -15.84 8.83
CA SER A 271 -35.26 -14.61 9.08
C SER A 271 -34.44 -13.45 9.69
N ASN A 272 -33.25 -13.71 10.20
CA ASN A 272 -32.42 -12.75 10.91
C ASN A 272 -31.12 -12.43 10.17
N MET A 273 -30.43 -13.44 9.62
CA MET A 273 -29.09 -13.32 9.07
C MET A 273 -28.99 -13.88 7.65
N ILE A 274 -28.17 -13.22 6.83
CA ILE A 274 -27.68 -13.70 5.54
C ILE A 274 -26.19 -14.00 5.71
N ARG A 275 -25.77 -15.20 5.28
CA ARG A 275 -24.37 -15.62 5.20
C ARG A 275 -24.01 -15.91 3.75
N ILE A 276 -22.89 -15.35 3.29
CA ILE A 276 -22.31 -15.57 1.96
C ILE A 276 -20.88 -16.07 2.16
N ALA A 277 -20.52 -17.20 1.58
CA ALA A 277 -19.20 -17.81 1.76
C ALA A 277 -18.59 -18.29 0.44
N TRP A 278 -17.28 -18.10 0.32
CA TRP A 278 -16.43 -18.68 -0.71
C TRP A 278 -15.32 -19.47 -0.02
N GLN A 279 -15.06 -20.68 -0.51
CA GLN A 279 -14.02 -21.55 0.04
C GLN A 279 -13.29 -22.26 -1.09
N GLN A 280 -11.99 -22.50 -0.87
CA GLN A 280 -11.19 -23.40 -1.69
C GLN A 280 -10.21 -24.15 -0.80
N ASP A 281 -10.02 -25.42 -1.12
CA ASP A 281 -9.05 -26.32 -0.50
C ASP A 281 -7.95 -26.67 -1.50
N ASP A 282 -6.80 -27.10 -0.99
CA ASP A 282 -5.67 -27.65 -1.77
C ASP A 282 -5.29 -26.77 -2.98
N ILE A 283 -5.05 -25.48 -2.71
CA ILE A 283 -4.73 -24.49 -3.74
C ILE A 283 -3.23 -24.55 -4.04
N GLU A 284 -2.92 -25.07 -5.23
CA GLU A 284 -1.55 -25.17 -5.73
C GLU A 284 -0.92 -23.78 -5.99
N PRO A 285 0.37 -23.61 -5.68
CA PRO A 285 1.07 -22.35 -5.95
C PRO A 285 1.26 -22.12 -7.45
N PHE A 286 1.15 -20.87 -7.89
CA PHE A 286 1.59 -20.51 -9.24
C PHE A 286 3.11 -20.35 -9.29
N ILE A 287 3.71 -20.55 -10.47
CA ILE A 287 5.15 -20.33 -10.67
C ILE A 287 5.42 -18.83 -10.84
N SER A 288 6.19 -18.25 -9.93
CA SER A 288 6.61 -16.85 -10.04
C SER A 288 7.58 -16.67 -11.22
N GLU A 289 7.19 -15.85 -12.19
CA GLU A 289 7.97 -15.56 -13.39
C GLU A 289 8.26 -14.05 -13.49
N PRO A 290 9.36 -13.62 -14.13
CA PRO A 290 9.61 -12.20 -14.37
C PRO A 290 8.44 -11.57 -15.15
N TRP A 291 7.98 -10.38 -14.78
CA TRP A 291 6.86 -9.70 -15.45
C TRP A 291 5.51 -10.43 -15.39
N THR A 292 5.27 -11.29 -14.39
CA THR A 292 3.91 -11.82 -14.15
C THR A 292 2.91 -10.66 -13.95
N ALA A 293 1.75 -10.76 -14.59
CA ALA A 293 0.63 -9.83 -14.42
C ALA A 293 0.16 -9.75 -12.96
N PRO A 294 -0.56 -8.68 -12.56
CA PRO A 294 -1.21 -8.61 -11.26
C PRO A 294 -2.09 -9.85 -11.00
N LEU A 295 -1.96 -10.44 -9.82
CA LEU A 295 -2.53 -11.74 -9.47
C LEU A 295 -4.04 -11.84 -9.72
N GLN A 296 -4.78 -10.77 -9.43
CA GLN A 296 -6.22 -10.70 -9.61
C GLN A 296 -6.69 -10.84 -11.08
N MET A 297 -5.78 -10.73 -12.06
CA MET A 297 -6.11 -10.90 -13.48
C MET A 297 -6.19 -12.36 -13.92
N PHE A 298 -5.61 -13.30 -13.15
CA PHE A 298 -5.55 -14.70 -13.56
C PHE A 298 -5.77 -15.71 -12.43
N LEU A 299 -5.72 -15.29 -11.16
CA LEU A 299 -6.08 -16.13 -10.03
C LEU A 299 -7.55 -15.95 -9.63
N PRO A 300 -8.20 -17.00 -9.07
CA PRO A 300 -9.55 -16.89 -8.52
C PRO A 300 -9.66 -15.73 -7.53
N THR A 301 -10.55 -14.77 -7.80
CA THR A 301 -10.65 -13.51 -7.05
C THR A 301 -12.10 -13.17 -6.73
N VAL A 302 -12.33 -12.67 -5.52
CA VAL A 302 -13.61 -12.09 -5.06
C VAL A 302 -13.40 -10.60 -4.82
N TRP A 303 -14.12 -9.79 -5.58
CA TRP A 303 -14.28 -8.37 -5.34
C TRP A 303 -15.59 -8.16 -4.60
N ILE A 304 -15.57 -7.41 -3.50
CA ILE A 304 -16.77 -7.20 -2.68
C ILE A 304 -16.82 -5.79 -2.12
N GLY A 305 -18.02 -5.26 -1.97
CA GLY A 305 -18.28 -3.95 -1.41
C GLY A 305 -19.57 -3.93 -0.61
N PHE A 306 -19.57 -3.14 0.45
CA PHE A 306 -20.64 -3.06 1.43
C PHE A 306 -21.35 -1.70 1.38
N CYS A 307 -22.64 -1.68 1.70
CA CYS A 307 -23.51 -0.52 1.68
C CYS A 307 -23.47 0.25 0.34
N ILE A 308 -23.58 -0.47 -0.78
CA ILE A 308 -23.46 0.14 -2.12
C ILE A 308 -24.72 0.92 -2.51
N ASP A 309 -24.61 2.25 -2.51
CA ASP A 309 -25.59 3.18 -3.08
C ASP A 309 -24.86 4.23 -3.93
N GLU A 310 -24.79 3.94 -5.23
CA GLU A 310 -24.10 4.78 -6.22
C GLU A 310 -24.68 6.20 -6.27
N ALA A 311 -26.01 6.34 -6.19
CA ALA A 311 -26.64 7.65 -6.27
C ALA A 311 -26.31 8.51 -5.03
N LYS A 312 -26.27 7.90 -3.84
CA LYS A 312 -25.84 8.59 -2.61
C LYS A 312 -24.36 8.93 -2.63
N MET A 313 -23.51 8.02 -3.09
CA MET A 313 -22.06 8.26 -3.28
C MET A 313 -21.83 9.45 -4.22
N LEU A 314 -22.41 9.43 -5.43
CA LEU A 314 -22.22 10.49 -6.43
C LEU A 314 -22.69 11.85 -5.92
N ARG A 315 -23.84 11.90 -5.23
CA ARG A 315 -24.32 13.14 -4.58
C ARG A 315 -23.35 13.64 -3.51
N ALA A 316 -22.86 12.75 -2.65
CA ALA A 316 -21.92 13.12 -1.60
C ALA A 316 -20.61 13.69 -2.15
N LEU A 317 -20.09 13.11 -3.24
CA LEU A 317 -18.91 13.63 -3.93
C LEU A 317 -19.15 15.05 -4.48
N THR A 318 -20.27 15.27 -5.18
CA THR A 318 -20.65 16.61 -5.68
C THR A 318 -20.81 17.63 -4.55
N ASP A 319 -21.53 17.27 -3.48
CA ASP A 319 -21.75 18.18 -2.35
C ASP A 319 -20.47 18.48 -1.59
N SER A 320 -19.58 17.49 -1.44
CA SER A 320 -18.28 17.68 -0.82
C SER A 320 -17.38 18.58 -1.65
N LEU A 321 -17.35 18.41 -2.98
CA LEU A 321 -16.57 19.28 -3.85
C LEU A 321 -17.06 20.72 -3.74
N LYS A 322 -18.37 20.98 -3.83
CA LYS A 322 -18.95 22.32 -3.63
C LYS A 322 -18.53 22.96 -2.32
N LYS A 323 -18.60 22.21 -1.22
CA LYS A 323 -18.21 22.70 0.12
C LYS A 323 -16.71 22.99 0.22
N SER A 324 -15.90 22.28 -0.54
CA SER A 324 -14.44 22.40 -0.53
C SER A 324 -13.96 23.60 -1.35
N LEU A 325 -14.70 24.00 -2.39
CA LEU A 325 -14.40 25.15 -3.24
C LEU A 325 -14.85 26.47 -2.58
N ASP A 326 -14.46 26.69 -1.32
CA ASP A 326 -14.89 27.83 -0.50
C ASP A 326 -14.15 29.14 -0.82
N GLY A 327 -12.90 29.04 -1.27
CA GLY A 327 -12.12 30.19 -1.73
C GLY A 327 -11.66 31.13 -0.62
N SER A 328 -10.92 32.17 -1.01
CA SER A 328 -10.57 33.31 -0.15
C SER A 328 -10.14 34.51 -0.99
N PRO A 329 -10.24 35.75 -0.48
CA PRO A 329 -9.73 36.93 -1.19
C PRO A 329 -8.25 36.82 -1.57
N GLU A 330 -7.43 36.21 -0.71
CA GLU A 330 -6.00 36.01 -0.93
C GLU A 330 -5.75 35.00 -2.05
N LEU A 331 -6.47 33.88 -2.07
CA LEU A 331 -6.39 32.89 -3.14
C LEU A 331 -6.88 33.44 -4.48
N ASP A 332 -7.96 34.23 -4.46
CA ASP A 332 -8.48 34.91 -5.66
C ASP A 332 -7.43 35.86 -6.23
N HIS A 333 -6.88 36.74 -5.40
CA HIS A 333 -5.85 37.69 -5.82
C HIS A 333 -4.59 36.99 -6.32
N PHE A 334 -4.16 35.92 -5.65
CA PHE A 334 -3.03 35.12 -6.09
C PHE A 334 -3.29 34.49 -7.46
N THR A 335 -4.47 33.91 -7.66
CA THR A 335 -4.85 33.29 -8.94
C THR A 335 -4.89 34.32 -10.07
N ASP A 336 -5.53 35.47 -9.85
CA ASP A 336 -5.60 36.57 -10.82
C ASP A 336 -4.19 37.09 -11.18
N SER A 337 -3.32 37.20 -10.18
CA SER A 337 -1.92 37.63 -10.38
C SER A 337 -1.10 36.60 -11.15
N LEU A 338 -1.29 35.30 -10.88
CA LEU A 338 -0.58 34.21 -11.54
C LEU A 338 -0.85 34.16 -13.04
N VAL A 339 -2.07 34.51 -13.46
CA VAL A 339 -2.47 34.51 -14.88
C VAL A 339 -2.41 35.90 -15.53
N THR A 340 -1.95 36.92 -14.80
CA THR A 340 -1.83 38.28 -15.35
C THR A 340 -0.92 38.31 -16.57
N GLY A 341 -1.40 38.92 -17.66
CA GLY A 341 -0.69 38.97 -18.94
C GLY A 341 -1.00 37.81 -19.89
N TYR A 342 -1.78 36.81 -19.46
CA TYR A 342 -2.27 35.72 -20.32
C TYR A 342 -3.76 35.92 -20.61
N SER A 343 -4.10 36.12 -21.89
CA SER A 343 -5.49 36.42 -22.30
C SER A 343 -6.30 35.19 -22.73
N GLY A 344 -5.64 34.06 -23.01
CA GLY A 344 -6.31 32.84 -23.45
C GLY A 344 -6.52 31.84 -22.31
N LYS A 345 -7.63 31.10 -22.36
CA LYS A 345 -7.98 30.08 -21.37
C LYS A 345 -6.93 28.97 -21.29
N ARG A 346 -6.36 28.59 -22.44
CA ARG A 346 -5.34 27.53 -22.49
C ARG A 346 -4.06 27.97 -21.78
N GLU A 347 -3.58 29.18 -22.04
CA GLU A 347 -2.41 29.75 -21.38
C GLU A 347 -2.62 29.90 -19.87
N ALA A 348 -3.81 30.36 -19.45
CA ALA A 348 -4.17 30.43 -18.04
C ALA A 348 -4.16 29.05 -17.36
N LEU A 349 -4.76 28.03 -17.99
CA LEU A 349 -4.72 26.65 -17.50
C LEU A 349 -3.27 26.16 -17.33
N LEU A 350 -2.43 26.34 -18.35
CA LEU A 350 -1.05 25.87 -18.33
C LEU A 350 -0.25 26.56 -17.22
N LYS A 351 -0.47 27.85 -16.96
CA LYS A 351 0.19 28.58 -15.88
C LYS A 351 -0.22 28.10 -14.49
N ILE A 352 -1.52 27.90 -14.28
CA ILE A 352 -2.05 27.33 -13.04
C ILE A 352 -1.49 25.91 -12.83
N TYR A 353 -1.55 25.08 -13.87
CA TYR A 353 -1.04 23.71 -13.84
C TYR A 353 0.46 23.67 -13.53
N GLU A 354 1.26 24.47 -14.21
CA GLU A 354 2.71 24.56 -14.03
C GLU A 354 3.08 24.95 -12.59
N TYR A 355 2.41 25.97 -12.03
CA TYR A 355 2.62 26.38 -10.64
C TYR A 355 2.34 25.24 -9.66
N LEU A 356 1.17 24.61 -9.78
CA LEU A 356 0.76 23.52 -8.88
C LEU A 356 1.65 22.29 -9.04
N ASN A 357 2.01 21.93 -10.28
CA ASN A 357 2.84 20.77 -10.59
C ASN A 357 4.28 20.93 -10.09
N LEU A 358 4.87 22.12 -10.24
CA LEU A 358 6.30 22.32 -10.00
C LEU A 358 6.65 22.97 -8.65
N SER A 359 5.82 23.90 -8.18
CA SER A 359 6.19 24.81 -7.08
C SER A 359 5.43 24.51 -5.78
N TYR A 360 4.21 23.96 -5.89
CA TYR A 360 3.39 23.67 -4.73
C TYR A 360 3.91 22.46 -3.95
N ARG A 361 3.98 22.58 -2.61
CA ARG A 361 4.48 21.53 -1.73
C ARG A 361 3.44 20.41 -1.61
N LYS A 362 3.87 19.20 -1.96
CA LYS A 362 3.00 18.02 -2.00
C LYS A 362 3.29 17.11 -0.80
N ALA A 363 2.23 16.65 -0.15
CA ALA A 363 2.28 15.55 0.80
C ALA A 363 2.04 14.24 0.03
N ASN A 364 2.99 13.30 0.07
CA ASN A 364 2.85 12.01 -0.58
C ASN A 364 1.99 11.05 0.27
N ILE A 365 0.74 11.44 0.49
CA ILE A 365 -0.23 10.70 1.31
C ILE A 365 -1.37 10.25 0.40
N PRO A 366 -1.56 8.93 0.20
CA PRO A 366 -2.70 8.39 -0.51
C PRO A 366 -4.03 8.83 0.12
N ILE A 367 -5.06 9.03 -0.70
CA ILE A 367 -6.39 9.42 -0.19
C ILE A 367 -6.98 8.34 0.72
N ALA A 368 -6.63 7.07 0.46
CA ALA A 368 -7.03 5.92 1.26
C ALA A 368 -6.42 5.92 2.68
N HIS A 369 -5.33 6.65 2.93
CA HIS A 369 -4.72 6.78 4.26
C HIS A 369 -5.33 7.92 5.09
N SER A 370 -6.23 8.71 4.48
CA SER A 370 -6.85 9.87 5.11
C SER A 370 -8.34 9.86 4.86
N ARG A 371 -8.80 10.55 3.83
CA ARG A 371 -10.22 10.69 3.48
C ARG A 371 -10.39 10.81 1.98
N LEU A 372 -11.59 10.46 1.55
CA LEU A 372 -12.01 10.44 0.14
C LEU A 372 -12.61 11.77 -0.32
N PHE A 373 -12.45 12.83 0.47
CA PHE A 373 -13.03 14.15 0.23
C PHE A 373 -11.99 15.26 0.43
N PRO A 374 -11.91 16.23 -0.50
CA PRO A 374 -10.93 17.31 -0.39
C PRO A 374 -11.16 18.19 0.85
N ARG A 375 -10.09 18.84 1.31
CA ARG A 375 -10.18 19.98 2.23
C ARG A 375 -10.77 21.19 1.53
N ARG A 376 -11.14 22.17 2.36
CA ARG A 376 -11.38 23.55 1.90
C ARG A 376 -10.13 24.08 1.20
N VAL A 377 -10.32 24.64 0.01
CA VAL A 377 -9.21 25.19 -0.79
C VAL A 377 -8.57 26.40 -0.13
N SER A 378 -9.32 27.13 0.71
CA SER A 378 -8.78 28.17 1.57
C SER A 378 -7.74 27.61 2.55
N ASP A 379 -8.07 26.53 3.27
CA ASP A 379 -7.17 25.87 4.23
C ASP A 379 -5.94 25.27 3.53
N ILE A 380 -6.13 24.66 2.36
CA ILE A 380 -5.05 24.13 1.53
C ILE A 380 -4.10 25.27 1.14
N PHE A 381 -4.63 26.35 0.58
CA PHE A 381 -3.81 27.49 0.19
C PHE A 381 -3.05 28.12 1.37
N ASN A 382 -3.71 28.24 2.53
CA ASN A 382 -3.15 28.86 3.73
C ASN A 382 -2.00 28.05 4.34
N ASP A 383 -2.12 26.71 4.43
CA ASP A 383 -1.04 25.87 4.96
C ASP A 383 0.04 25.54 3.92
N GLY A 384 -0.28 25.73 2.62
CA GLY A 384 0.65 25.56 1.51
C GLY A 384 1.03 24.10 1.23
N ILE A 385 0.27 23.13 1.73
CA ILE A 385 0.54 21.69 1.61
C ILE A 385 -0.68 20.98 1.06
N ALA A 386 -0.50 20.13 0.05
CA ALA A 386 -1.61 19.35 -0.50
C ALA A 386 -1.22 17.90 -0.76
N ASN A 387 -2.10 16.96 -0.44
CA ASN A 387 -2.03 15.61 -1.01
C ASN A 387 -2.57 15.60 -2.46
N SER A 388 -2.64 14.41 -3.07
CA SER A 388 -3.08 14.26 -4.46
C SER A 388 -4.52 14.73 -4.72
N LEU A 389 -5.42 14.61 -3.74
CA LEU A 389 -6.82 15.03 -3.87
C LEU A 389 -6.99 16.54 -3.68
N ASP A 390 -6.35 17.08 -2.65
CA ASP A 390 -6.44 18.48 -2.28
C ASP A 390 -5.85 19.39 -3.37
N ILE A 391 -4.73 19.00 -3.98
CA ILE A 391 -4.14 19.78 -5.07
C ILE A 391 -5.04 19.79 -6.31
N CYS A 392 -5.80 18.71 -6.54
CA CYS A 392 -6.77 18.67 -7.62
C CYS A 392 -7.96 19.61 -7.36
N ALA A 393 -8.48 19.62 -6.12
CA ALA A 393 -9.54 20.55 -5.74
C ALA A 393 -9.08 22.02 -5.79
N LEU A 394 -7.86 22.32 -5.34
CA LEU A 394 -7.27 23.66 -5.44
C LEU A 394 -7.16 24.12 -6.89
N MET A 395 -6.69 23.25 -7.80
CA MET A 395 -6.63 23.57 -9.23
C MET A 395 -8.02 23.84 -9.82
N ILE A 396 -9.04 23.06 -9.46
CA ILE A 396 -10.42 23.28 -9.93
C ILE A 396 -10.91 24.66 -9.50
N TYR A 397 -10.69 25.07 -8.26
CA TYR A 397 -11.03 26.41 -7.79
C TYR A 397 -10.35 27.49 -8.64
N MET A 398 -9.04 27.36 -8.86
CA MET A 398 -8.26 28.33 -9.65
C MET A 398 -8.72 28.38 -11.11
N LEU A 399 -9.10 27.25 -11.71
CA LEU A 399 -9.65 27.19 -13.07
C LEU A 399 -11.01 27.88 -13.16
N GLN A 400 -11.90 27.65 -12.19
CA GLN A 400 -13.22 28.30 -12.14
C GLN A 400 -13.09 29.81 -12.03
N ARG A 401 -12.12 30.30 -11.23
CA ARG A 401 -11.83 31.74 -11.10
C ARG A 401 -11.51 32.41 -12.42
N VAL A 402 -10.83 31.71 -13.33
CA VAL A 402 -10.46 32.21 -14.67
C VAL A 402 -11.46 31.79 -15.76
N GLY A 403 -12.64 31.31 -15.39
CA GLY A 403 -13.73 30.97 -16.31
C GLY A 403 -13.53 29.67 -17.10
N ILE A 404 -12.78 28.72 -16.54
CA ILE A 404 -12.57 27.38 -17.10
C ILE A 404 -13.34 26.38 -16.24
N ASP A 405 -14.22 25.59 -16.85
CA ASP A 405 -14.91 24.53 -16.14
C ASP A 405 -13.96 23.35 -15.91
N GLY A 406 -13.96 22.83 -14.69
CA GLY A 406 -13.06 21.76 -14.25
C GLY A 406 -13.80 20.75 -13.39
N LYS A 407 -13.60 19.47 -13.67
CA LYS A 407 -14.18 18.37 -12.91
C LYS A 407 -13.08 17.57 -12.21
N LEU A 408 -13.35 17.18 -10.97
CA LEU A 408 -12.50 16.29 -10.19
C LEU A 408 -12.78 14.86 -10.63
N LEU A 409 -11.74 14.11 -10.92
CA LEU A 409 -11.82 12.71 -11.29
C LEU A 409 -11.33 11.86 -10.11
N TYR A 410 -12.06 10.80 -9.77
CA TYR A 410 -11.53 9.70 -8.97
C TYR A 410 -11.38 8.51 -9.91
N CYS A 411 -10.16 8.16 -10.26
CA CYS A 411 -9.85 7.08 -11.19
C CYS A 411 -9.60 5.78 -10.41
N SER A 412 -10.12 4.68 -10.95
CA SER A 412 -9.79 3.34 -10.48
C SER A 412 -8.47 2.87 -11.09
N SER A 413 -7.58 2.34 -10.27
CA SER A 413 -6.37 1.64 -10.73
C SER A 413 -6.59 0.13 -10.88
N ILE A 414 -7.83 -0.34 -10.71
CA ILE A 414 -8.21 -1.75 -10.86
C ILE A 414 -8.50 -2.04 -12.31
N LEU A 415 -7.81 -3.06 -12.82
CA LEU A 415 -7.81 -3.43 -14.23
C LEU A 415 -9.05 -4.23 -14.63
N ASP A 416 -9.67 -4.92 -13.67
CA ASP A 416 -10.90 -5.67 -13.87
C ASP A 416 -12.10 -4.70 -13.88
N ARG A 417 -12.40 -4.17 -15.07
CA ARG A 417 -13.50 -3.22 -15.26
C ARG A 417 -14.87 -3.83 -14.97
N ALA A 418 -15.04 -5.12 -15.20
CA ALA A 418 -16.29 -5.81 -14.92
C ALA A 418 -16.53 -5.81 -13.41
N ALA A 419 -15.51 -6.16 -12.62
CA ALA A 419 -15.58 -6.10 -11.17
C ALA A 419 -15.92 -4.70 -10.63
N ILE A 420 -15.34 -3.64 -11.21
CA ILE A 420 -15.68 -2.25 -10.83
C ILE A 420 -17.13 -1.90 -11.14
N SER A 421 -17.66 -2.38 -12.27
CA SER A 421 -19.06 -2.16 -12.65
C SER A 421 -20.02 -2.90 -11.73
N ASP A 422 -19.69 -4.13 -11.33
CA ASP A 422 -20.50 -4.95 -10.43
C ASP A 422 -20.47 -4.41 -9.00
N VAL A 423 -19.31 -3.90 -8.58
CA VAL A 423 -19.05 -3.40 -7.23
C VAL A 423 -18.59 -1.92 -7.28
N PRO A 424 -19.50 -0.97 -7.55
CA PRO A 424 -19.16 0.45 -7.67
C PRO A 424 -18.96 1.11 -6.29
N SER A 425 -18.00 0.61 -5.52
CA SER A 425 -17.58 1.17 -4.24
C SER A 425 -16.58 2.31 -4.43
N LEU A 426 -16.73 3.40 -3.68
CA LEU A 426 -15.79 4.52 -3.71
C LEU A 426 -14.37 4.09 -3.30
N ALA A 427 -14.23 3.02 -2.50
CA ALA A 427 -12.93 2.48 -2.10
C ALA A 427 -12.04 2.05 -3.28
N TYR A 428 -12.64 1.74 -4.43
CA TYR A 428 -11.91 1.34 -5.64
C TYR A 428 -11.46 2.51 -6.53
N PHE A 429 -11.81 3.76 -6.17
CA PHE A 429 -11.44 4.95 -6.93
C PHE A 429 -10.45 5.81 -6.14
N SER A 430 -9.17 5.43 -6.21
CA SER A 430 -8.09 5.95 -5.34
C SER A 430 -7.22 7.04 -5.97
N THR A 431 -7.28 7.24 -7.28
CA THR A 431 -6.34 8.12 -8.00
C THR A 431 -7.03 9.40 -8.47
N PRO A 432 -6.80 10.55 -7.81
CA PRO A 432 -7.44 11.80 -8.21
C PRO A 432 -6.79 12.41 -9.47
N LEU A 433 -7.61 12.91 -10.39
CA LEU A 433 -7.19 13.65 -11.59
C LEU A 433 -8.12 14.86 -11.81
N ILE A 434 -7.87 15.64 -12.85
CA ILE A 434 -8.78 16.70 -13.31
C ILE A 434 -9.02 16.53 -14.80
N VAL A 435 -10.23 16.89 -15.23
CA VAL A 435 -10.50 17.24 -16.62
C VAL A 435 -10.98 18.70 -16.67
N ALA A 436 -10.29 19.52 -17.46
CA ALA A 436 -10.69 20.89 -17.75
C ALA A 436 -11.36 20.95 -19.12
N GLN A 437 -12.43 21.73 -19.25
CA GLN A 437 -13.16 21.91 -20.50
C GLN A 437 -12.82 23.26 -21.13
N ILE A 438 -12.20 23.23 -22.31
CA ILE A 438 -11.86 24.43 -23.09
C ILE A 438 -12.37 24.22 -24.51
N ASP A 439 -13.24 25.11 -24.99
CA ASP A 439 -13.75 25.11 -26.37
C ASP A 439 -14.34 23.77 -26.86
N GLY A 440 -14.93 23.00 -25.93
CA GLY A 440 -15.51 21.68 -26.20
C GLY A 440 -14.52 20.51 -26.12
N GLU A 441 -13.24 20.78 -25.84
CA GLU A 441 -12.20 19.77 -25.64
C GLU A 441 -11.97 19.48 -24.15
N ASN A 442 -11.71 18.20 -23.84
CA ASN A 442 -11.30 17.75 -22.52
C ASN A 442 -9.78 17.75 -22.42
N ILE A 443 -9.24 18.47 -21.44
CA ILE A 443 -7.82 18.53 -21.13
C ILE A 443 -7.58 17.87 -19.78
N PHE A 444 -6.95 16.69 -19.78
CA PHE A 444 -6.64 15.96 -18.55
C PHE A 444 -5.43 16.55 -17.82
N CYS A 445 -5.50 16.69 -16.51
CA CYS A 445 -4.41 17.25 -15.71
C CYS A 445 -4.13 16.36 -14.49
N ALA A 446 -2.84 16.18 -14.18
CA ALA A 446 -2.35 15.46 -13.00
C ALA A 446 -1.40 16.35 -12.19
N PRO A 447 -1.87 17.44 -11.54
CA PRO A 447 -1.01 18.41 -10.86
C PRO A 447 -0.18 17.80 -9.72
N GLN A 448 -0.61 16.66 -9.19
CA GLN A 448 0.13 15.88 -8.20
C GLN A 448 1.39 15.18 -8.77
N MET A 449 1.43 14.90 -10.08
CA MET A 449 2.53 14.16 -10.71
C MET A 449 3.55 15.10 -11.34
N LYS A 450 4.58 15.44 -10.56
CA LYS A 450 5.63 16.37 -10.98
C LYS A 450 6.19 15.98 -12.36
N TYR A 451 6.32 16.95 -13.25
CA TYR A 451 6.85 16.86 -14.63
C TYR A 451 5.95 16.22 -15.69
N VAL A 452 4.82 15.63 -15.32
CA VAL A 452 3.87 15.12 -16.31
C VAL A 452 3.23 16.32 -17.03
N PRO A 453 3.26 16.38 -18.37
CA PRO A 453 2.60 17.45 -19.13
C PRO A 453 1.08 17.45 -18.94
N SER A 454 0.44 18.56 -19.27
CA SER A 454 -1.02 18.59 -19.36
C SER A 454 -1.50 17.70 -20.54
N ASN A 455 -2.77 17.31 -20.50
CA ASN A 455 -3.41 16.41 -21.45
C ASN A 455 -2.79 15.00 -21.56
N ILE A 456 -2.14 14.54 -20.49
CA ILE A 456 -1.59 13.18 -20.38
C ILE A 456 -2.28 12.48 -19.21
N ILE A 457 -2.93 11.35 -19.49
CA ILE A 457 -3.52 10.50 -18.46
C ILE A 457 -2.41 9.63 -17.87
N PRO A 458 -2.26 9.53 -16.54
CA PRO A 458 -1.29 8.60 -15.95
C PRO A 458 -1.55 7.15 -16.33
N THR A 459 -0.49 6.34 -16.42
CA THR A 459 -0.55 4.97 -16.95
C THR A 459 -1.48 4.08 -16.15
N GLU A 460 -1.52 4.24 -14.83
CA GLU A 460 -2.43 3.55 -13.91
C GLU A 460 -3.91 3.89 -14.12
N CYS A 461 -4.20 4.98 -14.84
CA CYS A 461 -5.55 5.45 -15.15
C CYS A 461 -5.90 5.34 -16.64
N ASP A 462 -4.94 4.94 -17.45
CA ASP A 462 -5.06 4.93 -18.90
C ASP A 462 -6.14 3.92 -19.33
N GLY A 463 -7.19 4.41 -20.00
CA GLY A 463 -8.35 3.60 -20.35
C GLY A 463 -9.24 3.14 -19.19
N GLN A 464 -8.97 3.53 -17.94
CA GLN A 464 -9.69 3.02 -16.76
C GLN A 464 -11.05 3.68 -16.51
N VAL A 465 -11.84 3.10 -15.60
CA VAL A 465 -13.11 3.68 -15.13
C VAL A 465 -12.81 4.80 -14.12
N SER A 466 -13.54 5.91 -14.22
CA SER A 466 -13.40 7.05 -13.30
C SER A 466 -14.74 7.69 -12.96
N LEU A 467 -14.85 8.23 -11.74
CA LEU A 467 -15.96 9.09 -11.32
C LEU A 467 -15.61 10.54 -11.62
N TRP A 468 -16.34 11.16 -12.53
CA TRP A 468 -16.23 12.58 -12.88
C TRP A 468 -17.17 13.39 -11.99
N VAL A 469 -16.62 14.30 -11.20
CA VAL A 469 -17.35 15.06 -10.18
C VAL A 469 -17.20 16.55 -10.48
N GLY A 470 -18.32 17.18 -10.85
CA GLY A 470 -18.45 18.63 -10.99
C GLY A 470 -19.32 19.22 -9.89
N THR A 471 -19.47 20.55 -9.90
CA THR A 471 -20.42 21.26 -9.03
C THR A 471 -21.87 21.13 -9.51
N ASP A 472 -22.10 20.63 -10.71
CA ASP A 472 -23.42 20.40 -11.31
C ASP A 472 -23.92 18.96 -11.15
N GLY A 473 -23.00 18.02 -10.92
CA GLY A 473 -23.31 16.60 -10.71
C GLY A 473 -22.08 15.72 -10.80
N ALA A 474 -22.28 14.41 -10.69
CA ALA A 474 -21.23 13.42 -10.86
C ALA A 474 -21.71 12.22 -11.68
N GLN A 475 -20.79 11.56 -12.38
CA GLN A 475 -21.07 10.41 -13.24
C GLN A 475 -19.86 9.49 -13.35
N MET A 476 -20.10 8.22 -13.64
CA MET A 476 -19.05 7.26 -13.99
C MET A 476 -18.74 7.32 -15.49
N VAL A 477 -17.46 7.35 -15.86
CA VAL A 477 -16.98 7.53 -17.23
C VAL A 477 -15.74 6.68 -17.47
N ASN A 478 -15.59 6.13 -18.68
CA ASN A 478 -14.34 5.51 -19.11
C ASN A 478 -13.37 6.59 -19.60
N LEU A 479 -12.16 6.59 -19.05
CA LEU A 479 -11.09 7.46 -19.53
C LEU A 479 -10.63 7.00 -20.92
N PRO A 480 -10.24 7.94 -21.80
CA PRO A 480 -9.66 7.58 -23.09
C PRO A 480 -8.30 6.90 -22.88
N ILE A 481 -7.87 6.18 -23.92
CA ILE A 481 -6.52 5.61 -23.97
C ILE A 481 -5.57 6.65 -24.55
N ASN A 482 -4.42 6.88 -23.92
CA ASN A 482 -3.37 7.73 -24.46
C ASN A 482 -2.87 7.17 -25.80
N LYS A 483 -2.45 8.07 -26.69
CA LYS A 483 -1.79 7.66 -27.93
C LYS A 483 -0.41 7.07 -27.62
N GLN A 484 0.02 6.07 -28.40
CA GLN A 484 1.28 5.35 -28.14
C GLN A 484 2.54 6.23 -28.28
N ASP A 485 2.49 7.27 -29.11
CA ASP A 485 3.60 8.19 -29.36
C ASP A 485 4.04 8.96 -28.09
N ILE A 486 3.15 9.17 -27.12
CA ILE A 486 3.53 9.83 -25.86
C ILE A 486 4.54 9.00 -25.04
N TYR A 487 4.56 7.69 -25.26
CA TYR A 487 5.45 6.74 -24.59
C TYR A 487 6.71 6.45 -25.40
N ALA A 488 6.74 6.86 -26.67
CA ALA A 488 7.85 6.56 -27.55
C ALA A 488 9.14 7.26 -27.10
N GLN A 489 10.25 6.61 -27.40
CA GLN A 489 11.57 7.20 -27.47
C GLN A 489 12.12 6.87 -28.85
N THR A 490 12.52 7.90 -29.59
CA THR A 490 13.08 7.73 -30.94
C THR A 490 14.54 8.14 -30.92
N ASP A 491 15.42 7.18 -31.21
CA ASP A 491 16.87 7.39 -31.24
C ASP A 491 17.38 7.32 -32.67
N THR A 492 18.03 8.39 -33.12
CA THR A 492 18.71 8.45 -34.41
C THR A 492 20.22 8.47 -34.17
N PHE A 493 20.90 7.46 -34.68
CA PHE A 493 22.36 7.32 -34.59
C PHE A 493 23.00 7.66 -35.93
N ARG A 494 24.01 8.53 -35.91
CA ARG A 494 24.95 8.71 -37.03
C ARG A 494 26.32 8.28 -36.55
N ILE A 495 26.90 7.28 -37.21
CA ILE A 495 28.14 6.63 -36.77
C ILE A 495 29.16 6.73 -37.90
N ASP A 496 30.24 7.47 -37.64
CA ASP A 496 31.37 7.61 -38.55
C ASP A 496 32.53 6.73 -38.07
N PHE A 497 32.77 5.63 -38.77
CA PHE A 497 33.84 4.68 -38.44
C PHE A 497 35.19 5.09 -39.04
N ALA A 498 36.23 5.08 -38.20
CA ALA A 498 37.61 5.10 -38.63
C ALA A 498 38.10 3.68 -39.01
N GLN A 499 39.16 3.60 -39.81
CA GLN A 499 39.72 2.31 -40.25
C GLN A 499 40.25 1.42 -39.11
N ASN A 500 40.62 2.03 -37.98
CA ASN A 500 41.12 1.33 -36.79
C ASN A 500 39.98 0.81 -35.89
N GLY A 501 38.71 1.03 -36.24
CA GLY A 501 37.55 0.58 -35.48
C GLY A 501 36.99 1.60 -34.48
N ASP A 502 37.67 2.73 -34.27
CA ASP A 502 37.14 3.85 -33.50
C ASP A 502 35.99 4.52 -34.27
N ALA A 503 35.08 5.18 -33.56
CA ALA A 503 33.96 5.88 -34.17
C ALA A 503 33.66 7.22 -33.49
N ASN A 504 33.22 8.18 -34.29
CA ASN A 504 32.48 9.33 -33.78
C ASN A 504 30.98 9.02 -33.92
N VAL A 505 30.21 9.26 -32.86
CA VAL A 505 28.78 8.98 -32.83
C VAL A 505 28.01 10.24 -32.47
N GLU A 506 27.09 10.64 -33.34
CA GLU A 506 26.04 11.60 -33.02
C GLU A 506 24.77 10.81 -32.65
N ILE A 507 24.19 11.12 -31.49
CA ILE A 507 22.93 10.56 -31.03
C ILE A 507 21.93 11.71 -30.92
N GLU A 508 20.84 11.63 -31.67
CA GLU A 508 19.67 12.48 -31.52
C GLU A 508 18.54 11.65 -30.91
N ARG A 509 18.15 11.98 -29.68
CA ARG A 509 17.12 11.28 -28.92
C ARG A 509 15.93 12.17 -28.67
N GLU A 510 14.78 11.74 -29.16
CA GLU A 510 13.48 12.38 -28.99
C GLU A 510 12.65 11.60 -27.98
N TYR A 511 12.08 12.29 -27.00
CA TYR A 511 11.20 11.68 -26.01
C TYR A 511 9.77 12.16 -26.23
N GLY A 512 8.84 11.19 -26.31
CA GLY A 512 7.42 11.43 -26.16
C GLY A 512 7.07 12.12 -24.84
N ALA A 513 5.90 12.74 -24.77
CA ALA A 513 5.51 13.60 -23.65
C ALA A 513 5.59 12.94 -22.27
N LYS A 514 5.20 11.65 -22.17
CA LYS A 514 5.25 10.88 -20.92
C LYS A 514 6.64 10.32 -20.66
N SER A 515 7.28 9.72 -21.66
CA SER A 515 8.63 9.18 -21.52
C SER A 515 9.62 10.28 -21.16
N GLY A 516 9.46 11.50 -21.68
CA GLY A 516 10.30 12.65 -21.37
C GLY A 516 10.12 13.24 -19.96
N ALA A 517 9.02 12.98 -19.26
CA ALA A 517 8.74 13.63 -17.98
C ALA A 517 9.89 13.49 -16.96
N HIS A 518 10.54 12.32 -16.89
CA HIS A 518 11.70 12.11 -16.01
C HIS A 518 12.93 12.96 -16.38
N MET A 519 13.13 13.25 -17.67
CA MET A 519 14.25 14.07 -18.14
C MET A 519 14.14 15.52 -17.65
N ARG A 520 12.93 16.00 -17.34
CA ARG A 520 12.72 17.35 -16.78
C ARG A 520 13.31 17.50 -15.38
N ALA A 521 13.56 16.40 -14.66
CA ALA A 521 14.24 16.44 -13.37
C ALA A 521 15.68 16.99 -13.48
N TYR A 522 16.31 16.90 -14.66
CA TYR A 522 17.65 17.44 -14.89
C TYR A 522 17.76 18.97 -14.78
N ARG A 523 16.64 19.69 -14.73
CA ARG A 523 16.64 21.13 -14.43
C ARG A 523 17.04 21.44 -12.98
N GLU A 524 16.86 20.49 -12.06
CA GLU A 524 17.05 20.69 -10.61
C GLU A 524 18.43 20.24 -10.13
N ILE A 525 19.22 19.60 -11.01
CA ILE A 525 20.58 19.16 -10.67
C ILE A 525 21.62 20.16 -11.18
N ARG A 526 22.77 20.19 -10.50
CA ARG A 526 23.90 21.04 -10.89
C ARG A 526 24.53 20.53 -12.17
N LYS A 527 25.12 21.43 -12.95
CA LYS A 527 25.77 21.12 -14.23
C LYS A 527 26.81 20.01 -14.10
N GLU A 528 27.63 20.03 -13.05
CA GLU A 528 28.67 19.01 -12.81
C GLU A 528 28.09 17.63 -12.49
N GLN A 529 26.88 17.58 -11.91
CA GLN A 529 26.18 16.33 -11.71
C GLN A 529 25.58 15.82 -13.03
N LEU A 530 24.94 16.69 -13.80
CA LEU A 530 24.40 16.37 -15.12
C LEU A 530 25.49 15.83 -16.06
N ASP A 531 26.67 16.46 -16.04
CA ASP A 531 27.83 16.04 -16.83
C ASP A 531 28.29 14.62 -16.49
N ARG A 532 28.35 14.30 -15.19
CA ARG A 532 28.70 12.95 -14.73
C ARG A 532 27.64 11.93 -15.10
N GLU A 533 26.36 12.27 -14.97
CA GLU A 533 25.27 11.36 -15.33
C GLU A 533 25.21 11.08 -16.82
N LEU A 534 25.34 12.11 -17.67
CA LEU A 534 25.36 11.94 -19.13
C LEU A 534 26.63 11.24 -19.60
N GLN A 535 27.79 11.48 -18.97
CA GLN A 535 29.01 10.71 -19.23
C GLN A 535 28.86 9.24 -18.80
N THR A 536 28.14 8.96 -17.71
CA THR A 536 27.83 7.59 -17.29
C THR A 536 26.90 6.91 -18.29
N LYS A 537 25.87 7.62 -18.76
CA LYS A 537 24.98 7.13 -19.83
C LYS A 537 25.77 6.86 -21.12
N ALA A 538 26.65 7.78 -21.54
CA ALA A 538 27.55 7.58 -22.68
C ALA A 538 28.45 6.34 -22.50
N GLY A 539 28.93 6.07 -21.28
CA GLY A 539 29.70 4.87 -20.98
C GLY A 539 28.92 3.55 -21.17
N SER A 540 27.59 3.58 -21.06
CA SER A 540 26.73 2.42 -21.34
C SER A 540 26.57 2.13 -22.84
N PHE A 541 26.84 3.11 -23.71
CA PHE A 541 26.82 2.92 -25.16
C PHE A 541 27.91 1.95 -25.62
N HIS A 542 29.13 2.09 -25.07
CA HIS A 542 30.26 1.19 -25.32
C HIS A 542 31.37 1.45 -24.26
N PRO A 543 32.12 0.42 -23.83
CA PRO A 543 33.27 0.61 -22.94
C PRO A 543 34.29 1.63 -23.47
N GLY A 544 34.71 2.57 -22.61
CA GLY A 544 35.70 3.59 -22.97
C GLY A 544 35.15 4.80 -23.75
N THR A 545 33.83 4.86 -23.99
CA THR A 545 33.19 6.02 -24.62
C THR A 545 33.41 7.31 -23.84
N LYS A 546 33.79 8.36 -24.55
CA LYS A 546 33.90 9.73 -24.04
C LYS A 546 32.77 10.59 -24.58
N LEU A 547 32.09 11.33 -23.71
CA LEU A 547 31.11 12.35 -24.10
C LEU A 547 31.87 13.63 -24.47
N ASP A 548 31.84 14.03 -25.73
CA ASP A 548 32.50 15.25 -26.21
C ASP A 548 31.62 16.49 -26.06
N GLY A 549 30.30 16.30 -26.10
CA GLY A 549 29.34 17.36 -25.84
C GLY A 549 27.90 16.86 -25.90
N TYR A 550 26.98 17.64 -25.34
CA TYR A 550 25.55 17.37 -25.43
C TYR A 550 24.73 18.66 -25.47
N MET A 551 23.51 18.54 -25.95
CA MET A 551 22.48 19.58 -25.90
C MET A 551 21.17 18.95 -25.46
N LEU A 552 20.60 19.46 -24.36
CA LEU A 552 19.32 19.02 -23.83
C LEU A 552 18.33 20.19 -23.92
N THR A 553 17.30 20.05 -24.75
CA THR A 553 16.28 21.09 -24.97
C THR A 553 14.91 20.63 -24.50
N GLY A 554 13.97 21.56 -24.36
CA GLY A 554 12.59 21.27 -23.96
C GLY A 554 12.37 20.97 -22.47
N ILE A 555 13.42 20.81 -21.67
CA ILE A 555 13.29 20.53 -20.22
C ILE A 555 12.72 21.69 -19.40
N GLY A 556 12.78 22.92 -19.94
CA GLY A 556 12.35 24.14 -19.24
C GLY A 556 10.83 24.36 -19.23
N SER A 557 10.06 23.55 -19.94
CA SER A 557 8.60 23.64 -20.01
C SER A 557 7.98 22.26 -19.86
N LEU A 558 6.77 22.19 -19.31
CA LEU A 558 6.00 20.95 -19.23
C LEU A 558 5.50 20.48 -20.61
N ASP A 559 5.17 21.40 -21.51
CA ASP A 559 4.52 21.07 -22.79
C ASP A 559 5.49 20.95 -23.97
N SER A 560 6.79 21.18 -23.75
CA SER A 560 7.79 21.04 -24.82
C SER A 560 8.25 19.59 -24.99
N MET A 561 8.39 19.17 -26.25
CA MET A 561 9.12 17.95 -26.61
C MET A 561 10.56 18.04 -26.10
N ILE A 562 11.07 16.94 -25.56
CA ILE A 562 12.44 16.87 -25.04
C ILE A 562 13.33 16.24 -26.08
N MET A 563 14.43 16.93 -26.39
CA MET A 563 15.48 16.42 -27.27
C MET A 563 16.79 16.35 -26.50
N LEU A 564 17.48 15.22 -26.58
CA LEU A 564 18.85 15.05 -26.13
C LEU A 564 19.74 14.73 -27.32
N ASN A 565 20.62 15.67 -27.66
CA ASN A 565 21.66 15.46 -28.66
C ASN A 565 22.98 15.21 -27.94
N MET A 566 23.72 14.16 -28.32
CA MET A 566 25.03 13.83 -27.76
C MET A 566 26.04 13.55 -28.87
N ASN A 567 27.27 14.01 -28.65
CA ASN A 567 28.43 13.70 -29.50
C ASN A 567 29.42 12.87 -28.69
N LEU A 568 29.77 11.69 -29.21
CA LEU A 568 30.59 10.72 -28.51
C LEU A 568 31.82 10.34 -29.34
N SER A 569 32.95 10.21 -28.66
CA SER A 569 34.13 9.50 -29.16
C SER A 569 34.14 8.10 -28.60
N VAL A 570 34.05 7.09 -29.47
CA VAL A 570 33.89 5.69 -29.08
C VAL A 570 35.08 4.87 -29.57
N PRO A 571 35.97 4.41 -28.68
CA PRO A 571 37.10 3.60 -29.09
C PRO A 571 36.66 2.17 -29.43
N GLN A 572 37.21 1.61 -30.52
CA GLN A 572 37.04 0.21 -30.91
C GLN A 572 35.56 -0.27 -31.00
N LEU A 573 34.63 0.61 -31.39
CA LEU A 573 33.23 0.25 -31.60
C LEU A 573 33.05 -0.85 -32.67
N ALA A 574 33.96 -0.89 -33.63
CA ALA A 574 33.96 -1.88 -34.70
C ALA A 574 35.29 -2.61 -34.82
N GLN A 575 35.24 -3.82 -35.39
CA GLN A 575 36.40 -4.65 -35.65
C GLN A 575 36.52 -4.93 -37.15
N THR A 576 37.75 -4.93 -37.67
CA THR A 576 38.01 -5.30 -39.06
C THR A 576 37.83 -6.81 -39.26
N ALA A 577 36.96 -7.22 -40.18
CA ALA A 577 36.74 -8.59 -40.59
C ALA A 577 37.40 -8.84 -41.97
N GLY A 578 38.72 -9.04 -41.97
CA GLY A 578 39.51 -9.13 -43.21
C GLY A 578 39.78 -7.77 -43.85
N LYS A 579 40.08 -7.74 -45.17
CA LYS A 579 40.56 -6.52 -45.86
C LYS A 579 39.47 -5.55 -46.31
N LYS A 580 38.19 -5.94 -46.27
CA LYS A 580 37.09 -5.18 -46.90
C LYS A 580 35.83 -5.04 -46.03
N LEU A 581 35.80 -5.67 -44.85
CA LEU A 581 34.61 -5.66 -44.00
C LEU A 581 34.97 -5.09 -42.64
N ILE A 582 34.03 -4.36 -42.08
CA ILE A 582 34.01 -3.91 -40.70
C ILE A 582 32.76 -4.52 -40.08
N ALA A 583 32.92 -5.16 -38.92
CA ALA A 583 31.84 -5.74 -38.14
C ALA A 583 31.66 -4.93 -36.87
N PHE A 584 30.42 -4.60 -36.54
CA PHE A 584 30.07 -3.90 -35.31
C PHE A 584 28.72 -4.41 -34.81
N GLN A 585 28.46 -4.26 -33.52
CA GLN A 585 27.15 -4.52 -32.95
C GLN A 585 26.30 -3.27 -33.11
N ILE A 586 25.03 -3.44 -33.50
CA ILE A 586 24.07 -2.32 -33.54
C ILE A 586 23.97 -1.78 -32.10
N PRO A 587 24.37 -0.51 -31.87
CA PRO A 587 24.35 0.05 -30.53
C PRO A 587 22.94 0.08 -29.93
N GLU A 588 22.86 -0.03 -28.61
CA GLU A 588 21.62 -0.04 -27.82
C GLU A 588 20.60 -1.15 -28.14
N LEU A 589 20.87 -2.03 -29.11
CA LEU A 589 20.11 -3.25 -29.32
C LEU A 589 20.52 -4.31 -28.28
N ILE A 590 19.90 -4.24 -27.11
CA ILE A 590 20.18 -5.11 -25.96
C ILE A 590 19.19 -6.27 -25.96
N TYR A 591 19.70 -7.48 -26.16
CA TYR A 591 18.97 -8.70 -25.86
C TYR A 591 19.18 -9.03 -24.39
N SER A 592 18.16 -8.78 -23.55
CA SER A 592 18.23 -9.19 -22.16
C SER A 592 17.92 -10.67 -22.03
N SER A 593 18.81 -11.42 -21.39
CA SER A 593 18.50 -12.80 -21.01
C SER A 593 17.26 -12.84 -20.11
N THR A 594 16.96 -11.82 -19.30
CA THR A 594 15.74 -11.80 -18.46
C THR A 594 14.43 -11.68 -19.25
N SER A 595 14.49 -11.15 -20.49
CA SER A 595 13.31 -11.06 -21.38
C SER A 595 13.06 -12.34 -22.15
N VAL A 596 14.03 -13.26 -22.19
CA VAL A 596 13.98 -14.54 -22.93
C VAL A 596 14.49 -15.72 -22.08
N SER A 597 14.53 -15.57 -20.75
CA SER A 597 15.22 -16.51 -19.85
C SER A 597 14.48 -17.82 -19.68
N ILE A 598 13.19 -17.82 -19.99
CA ILE A 598 12.31 -18.97 -19.81
C ILE A 598 11.74 -19.33 -21.19
N PRO A 599 11.94 -20.58 -21.66
CA PRO A 599 11.49 -21.01 -22.99
C PRO A 599 9.96 -21.04 -23.12
N GLU A 600 9.25 -21.28 -22.02
CA GLU A 600 7.78 -21.30 -21.93
C GLU A 600 7.36 -20.58 -20.65
N ARG A 601 6.15 -20.03 -20.63
CA ARG A 601 5.60 -19.32 -19.47
C ARG A 601 4.25 -19.90 -19.08
N GLU A 602 4.01 -19.97 -17.79
CA GLU A 602 2.71 -20.37 -17.23
C GLU A 602 1.85 -19.16 -16.82
N THR A 603 2.48 -18.01 -16.57
CA THR A 603 1.78 -16.80 -16.14
C THR A 603 1.65 -15.76 -17.26
N PRO A 604 0.53 -14.99 -17.30
CA PRO A 604 0.39 -13.85 -18.21
C PRO A 604 1.47 -12.80 -17.97
N ILE A 605 1.88 -12.12 -19.04
CA ILE A 605 2.86 -11.02 -18.99
C ILE A 605 2.16 -9.69 -18.66
N TRP A 606 2.81 -8.86 -17.85
CA TRP A 606 2.41 -7.48 -17.52
C TRP A 606 2.87 -6.46 -18.55
#